data_AF-A0AA42B6D0-F1
#
_entry.id   AF-A0AA42B6D0-F1
#
_cell.length_a   1.000
_cell.length_b   1.000
_cell.length_c   1.000
_cell.angle_alpha   90.00
_cell.angle_beta   90.00
_cell.angle_gamma   90.00
#
_symmetry.space_group_name_H-M   'P 1'
#
loop_
_entity.id
_entity.type
_entity.pdbx_description
1 polymer ?
#
loop_
_entity_poly.entity_id
_entity_poly.type
_entity_poly.pdbx_seq_one_letter_code
_entity_poly.pdbx_strand_id
1 'polypeptide(L)'
;MTNLSKHSEQAWTLIGNIDRHTLPKIWADLNKLPNNDLVVDLSQVDRVDGAGLAGLVRLKMNAELQNIQLSFTHAPIQLLHLAELSNVDTMLSPA
;
A
#
# COMPACT_ATOMS: atom_id res chain seq x y z
N MET A 1 -6.87 1.36 -14.39
CA MET A 1 -7.54 2.32 -13.48
C MET A 1 -7.23 1.90 -12.05
N THR A 2 -7.47 2.74 -11.05
CA THR A 2 -7.06 2.44 -9.66
C THR A 2 -8.12 2.87 -8.70
N ASN A 3 -8.44 2.00 -7.75
CA ASN A 3 -9.51 2.22 -6.78
C ASN A 3 -9.10 1.72 -5.40
N LEU A 4 -9.71 2.30 -4.38
CA LEU A 4 -9.57 1.92 -2.97
C LEU A 4 -10.93 1.48 -2.45
N SER A 5 -11.05 0.20 -2.08
CA SER A 5 -12.25 -0.33 -1.44
C SER A 5 -12.03 -0.45 0.06
N LYS A 6 -12.83 0.25 0.86
CA LYS A 6 -12.77 0.19 2.34
C LYS A 6 -13.88 -0.74 2.82
N HIS A 7 -13.53 -1.99 3.15
CA HIS A 7 -14.50 -2.96 3.69
C HIS A 7 -14.83 -2.67 5.15
N SER A 8 -13.85 -2.19 5.92
CA SER A 8 -13.99 -1.71 7.29
C SER A 8 -12.89 -0.69 7.63
N GLU A 9 -12.86 -0.23 8.87
CA GLU A 9 -11.75 0.58 9.39
C GLU A 9 -10.43 -0.21 9.50
N GLN A 10 -10.46 -1.54 9.40
CA GLN A 10 -9.28 -2.41 9.57
C GLN A 10 -8.86 -3.14 8.28
N ALA A 11 -9.73 -3.19 7.26
CA ALA A 11 -9.51 -3.99 6.06
C ALA A 11 -9.83 -3.20 4.80
N TRP A 12 -8.78 -2.84 4.06
CA TRP A 12 -8.87 -2.13 2.79
C TRP A 12 -8.31 -2.99 1.66
N THR A 13 -8.78 -2.74 0.45
CA THR A 13 -8.28 -3.39 -0.77
C THR A 13 -7.90 -2.35 -1.80
N LEU A 14 -6.67 -2.44 -2.30
CA LEU A 14 -6.22 -1.66 -3.44
C LEU A 14 -6.42 -2.46 -4.72
N ILE A 15 -7.05 -1.82 -5.71
CA ILE A 15 -7.47 -2.46 -6.95
C ILE A 15 -6.86 -1.72 -8.13
N GLY A 16 -6.27 -2.46 -9.07
CA GLY A 16 -5.77 -1.96 -10.33
C GLY A 16 -4.28 -1.58 -10.33
N ASN A 17 -3.89 -0.56 -11.08
CA ASN A 17 -2.48 -0.18 -11.22
C ASN A 17 -2.03 0.77 -10.09
N ILE A 18 -0.84 0.60 -9.55
CA ILE A 18 -0.25 1.56 -8.61
C ILE A 18 1.01 2.13 -9.25
N ASP A 19 0.86 3.32 -9.82
CA ASP A 19 1.92 4.04 -10.50
C ASP A 19 1.83 5.55 -10.25
N ARG A 20 2.81 6.31 -10.75
CA ARG A 20 2.85 7.77 -10.62
C ARG A 20 1.61 8.52 -11.13
N HIS A 21 0.80 7.91 -12.00
CA HIS A 21 -0.39 8.55 -12.60
C HIS A 21 -1.67 8.19 -11.86
N THR A 22 -1.67 7.07 -11.17
CA THR A 22 -2.85 6.47 -10.57
C THR A 22 -2.89 6.67 -9.07
N LEU A 23 -1.76 6.53 -8.39
CA LEU A 23 -1.65 6.72 -6.94
C LEU A 23 -2.12 8.12 -6.49
N PRO A 24 -1.76 9.24 -7.15
CA PRO A 24 -2.21 10.57 -6.72
C PRO A 24 -3.74 10.73 -6.71
N LYS A 25 -4.46 9.95 -7.52
CA LYS A 25 -5.93 10.04 -7.62
C LYS A 25 -6.64 9.51 -6.38
N ILE A 26 -6.04 8.53 -5.71
CA ILE A 26 -6.59 7.90 -4.50
C ILE A 26 -5.84 8.32 -3.22
N TRP A 27 -4.70 9.02 -3.36
CA TRP A 27 -3.81 9.33 -2.24
C TRP A 27 -4.49 10.09 -1.10
N ALA A 28 -5.38 11.04 -1.43
CA ALA A 28 -6.09 11.81 -0.42
C ALA A 28 -6.96 10.93 0.49
N ASP A 29 -7.52 9.84 -0.02
CA ASP A 29 -8.36 8.92 0.74
C ASP A 29 -7.58 7.75 1.32
N LEU A 30 -6.49 7.34 0.66
CA LEU A 30 -5.54 6.34 1.14
C LEU A 30 -4.76 6.85 2.35
N ASN A 31 -4.38 8.13 2.35
CA ASN A 31 -3.61 8.74 3.44
C ASN A 31 -4.47 9.16 4.65
N LYS A 32 -5.80 9.07 4.56
CA LYS A 32 -6.72 9.24 5.69
C LYS A 32 -6.81 7.94 6.47
N LEU A 33 -5.74 7.63 7.19
CA LEU A 33 -5.62 6.42 7.97
C LEU A 33 -6.65 6.38 9.12
N PRO A 34 -7.13 5.19 9.49
CA PRO A 34 -8.04 4.98 10.62
C PRO A 34 -7.26 5.03 11.95
N ASN A 35 -7.93 5.10 13.10
CA ASN A 35 -7.28 5.17 14.43
C ASN A 35 -6.91 3.79 15.01
N ASN A 36 -6.83 2.77 14.16
CA ASN A 36 -6.63 1.37 14.52
C ASN A 36 -5.74 0.71 13.48
N ASP A 37 -5.21 -0.47 13.81
CA ASP A 37 -4.41 -1.28 12.90
C ASP A 37 -5.14 -1.54 11.58
N LEU A 38 -4.39 -1.51 10.49
CA LEU A 38 -4.91 -1.55 9.13
C LEU A 38 -4.20 -2.64 8.32
N VAL A 39 -4.99 -3.49 7.68
CA VAL A 39 -4.52 -4.44 6.67
C VAL A 39 -4.96 -3.93 5.31
N VAL A 40 -4.00 -3.78 4.40
CA VAL A 40 -4.24 -3.42 3.01
C VAL A 40 -3.96 -4.63 2.13
N ASP A 41 -5.02 -5.15 1.52
CA ASP A 41 -4.94 -6.25 0.56
C ASP A 41 -4.56 -5.72 -0.84
N LEU A 42 -3.49 -6.30 -1.39
CA LEU A 42 -2.95 -5.99 -2.72
C LEU A 42 -3.26 -7.08 -3.75
N SER A 43 -4.11 -8.06 -3.41
CA SER A 43 -4.47 -9.18 -4.29
C SER A 43 -5.08 -8.77 -5.63
N GLN A 44 -5.70 -7.59 -5.69
CA GLN A 44 -6.34 -7.01 -6.87
C GLN A 44 -5.47 -5.95 -7.57
N VAL A 45 -4.18 -5.87 -7.22
CA VAL A 45 -3.23 -4.96 -7.86
C VAL A 45 -2.62 -5.61 -9.08
N ASP A 46 -2.89 -5.04 -10.25
CA ASP A 46 -2.44 -5.58 -11.54
C ASP A 46 -0.96 -5.29 -11.81
N ARG A 47 -0.49 -4.10 -11.44
CA ARG A 47 0.87 -3.63 -11.74
C ARG A 47 1.33 -2.57 -10.76
N VAL A 48 2.59 -2.62 -10.34
CA VAL A 48 3.23 -1.58 -9.52
C VAL A 48 4.53 -1.10 -10.16
N ASP A 49 4.81 0.20 -10.13
CA ASP A 49 6.09 0.78 -10.52
C ASP A 49 6.86 1.33 -9.30
N GLY A 50 8.06 1.89 -9.52
CA GLY A 50 8.87 2.45 -8.44
C GLY A 50 8.20 3.61 -7.68
N ALA A 51 7.35 4.41 -8.35
CA ALA A 51 6.60 5.48 -7.68
C ALA A 51 5.45 4.91 -6.85
N GLY A 52 4.81 3.85 -7.33
CA GLY A 52 3.81 3.09 -6.58
C GLY A 52 4.41 2.48 -5.31
N LEU A 53 5.57 1.82 -5.43
CA LEU A 53 6.33 1.29 -4.28
C LEU A 53 6.66 2.40 -3.27
N ALA A 54 7.25 3.50 -3.73
CA ALA A 54 7.58 4.64 -2.85
C ALA A 54 6.33 5.19 -2.14
N GLY A 55 5.18 5.18 -2.83
CA GLY A 55 3.89 5.52 -2.26
C GLY A 55 3.45 4.58 -1.14
N LEU A 56 3.54 3.27 -1.36
CA LEU A 56 3.19 2.25 -0.35
C LEU A 56 4.11 2.33 0.87
N VAL A 57 5.42 2.50 0.65
CA VAL A 57 6.38 2.71 1.74
C VAL A 57 6.03 3.97 2.54
N ARG A 58 5.73 5.07 1.86
CA ARG A 58 5.32 6.32 2.53
C ARG A 58 4.02 6.17 3.31
N LEU A 59 3.08 5.37 2.81
CA LEU A 59 1.83 5.08 3.50
C LEU A 59 2.09 4.36 4.83
N LYS A 60 2.95 3.33 4.81
CA LYS A 60 3.35 2.61 6.03
C LYS A 60 4.07 3.52 7.02
N MET A 61 5.03 4.34 6.55
CA MET A 61 5.71 5.32 7.40
C MET A 61 4.72 6.30 8.06
N ASN A 62 3.73 6.78 7.31
CA ASN A 62 2.70 7.68 7.84
C ASN A 62 1.81 7.00 8.90
N ALA A 63 1.60 5.69 8.79
CA ALA A 63 0.88 4.90 9.79
C ALA A 63 1.70 4.72 11.07
N GLU A 64 2.98 4.38 10.94
CA GLU A 64 3.91 4.25 12.06
C GLU A 64 4.04 5.56 12.85
N LEU A 65 4.09 6.70 12.16
CA LEU A 65 4.08 8.03 12.81
C LEU A 65 2.80 8.32 13.62
N GLN A 66 1.71 7.62 13.32
CA GLN A 66 0.41 7.72 13.99
C GLN A 66 0.16 6.56 14.97
N ASN A 67 1.18 5.71 15.24
CA ASN A 67 1.06 4.49 16.05
C ASN A 67 0.04 3.48 15.52
N ILE A 68 -0.15 3.45 14.20
CA ILE A 68 -1.03 2.50 13.51
C ILE A 68 -0.16 1.40 12.91
N GLN A 69 -0.43 0.13 13.22
CA GLN A 69 0.23 -0.97 12.52
C GLN A 69 -0.41 -1.16 11.15
N LEU A 70 0.30 -0.75 10.10
CA LEU A 70 -0.11 -0.97 8.72
C LEU A 70 0.65 -2.16 8.13
N SER A 71 -0.11 -3.17 7.71
CA SER A 71 0.43 -4.35 7.03
C SER A 71 -0.14 -4.46 5.62
N PHE A 72 0.70 -4.94 4.69
CA PHE A 72 0.29 -5.28 3.34
C PHE A 72 0.13 -6.79 3.23
N THR A 73 -0.95 -7.24 2.61
CA THR A 73 -1.20 -8.66 2.34
C THR A 73 -1.36 -8.91 0.84
N HIS A 74 -1.03 -10.12 0.41
CA HIS A 74 -1.07 -10.54 -1.00
C HIS A 74 -0.31 -9.59 -1.95
N ALA A 75 0.85 -9.10 -1.50
CA ALA A 75 1.72 -8.28 -2.33
C ALA A 75 2.13 -9.05 -3.61
N PRO A 76 1.94 -8.48 -4.81
CA PRO A 76 2.31 -9.15 -6.05
C PRO A 76 3.83 -9.35 -6.12
N ILE A 77 4.29 -10.46 -6.71
CA ILE A 77 5.72 -10.81 -6.79
C ILE A 77 6.58 -9.68 -7.42
N GLN A 78 6.01 -8.95 -8.38
CA GLN A 78 6.67 -7.79 -9.00
C GLN A 78 6.97 -6.69 -7.97
N LEU A 79 6.05 -6.44 -7.04
CA LEU A 79 6.25 -5.45 -5.97
C LEU A 79 7.36 -5.91 -5.01
N LEU A 80 7.39 -7.19 -4.66
CA LEU A 80 8.43 -7.75 -3.80
C LEU A 80 9.81 -7.62 -4.44
N HIS A 81 9.95 -7.97 -5.72
CA HIS A 81 11.20 -7.78 -6.46
C HIS A 81 11.62 -6.30 -6.54
N LEU A 82 10.67 -5.38 -6.77
CA LEU A 82 10.97 -3.94 -6.76
C LEU A 82 11.46 -3.48 -5.38
N ALA A 83 10.89 -4.02 -4.31
CA ALA A 83 11.26 -3.71 -2.94
C ALA A 83 12.67 -4.20 -2.62
N GLU A 84 13.00 -5.45 -3.00
CA GLU A 84 14.33 -6.04 -2.86
C GLU A 84 15.38 -5.22 -3.62
N LEU A 85 15.12 -4.89 -4.89
CA LEU A 85 16.03 -4.08 -5.70
C LEU A 85 16.23 -2.66 -5.15
N SER A 86 15.29 -2.17 -4.35
CA SER A 86 15.31 -0.84 -3.75
C SER A 86 15.75 -0.87 -2.28
N ASN A 87 16.11 -2.04 -1.72
CA ASN A 87 16.44 -2.27 -0.31
C ASN A 87 15.35 -1.81 0.68
N VAL A 88 14.07 -1.99 0.32
CA VAL A 88 12.89 -1.67 1.16
C VAL A 88 11.98 -2.87 1.37
N ASP A 89 12.47 -4.08 1.14
CA ASP A 89 11.76 -5.35 1.28
C ASP A 89 11.13 -5.54 2.66
N THR A 90 11.85 -5.17 3.72
CA THR A 90 11.38 -5.27 5.12
C THR A 90 10.14 -4.42 5.42
N MET A 91 9.86 -3.39 4.61
CA MET A 91 8.67 -2.55 4.75
C MET A 91 7.40 -3.25 4.23
N LEU A 92 7.53 -4.20 3.32
CA LEU A 92 6.40 -4.87 2.68
C LEU A 92 6.17 -6.30 3.20
N SER A 93 7.07 -6.81 4.03
CA SER A 93 6.89 -8.09 4.70
C SER A 93 5.63 -8.07 5.58
N PRO A 94 4.77 -9.10 5.52
CA PRO A 94 3.71 -9.26 6.50
C PRO A 94 4.34 -9.41 7.89
N ALA A 95 3.70 -8.80 8.90
CA ALA A 95 4.08 -8.96 10.30
C ALA A 95 3.84 -10.41 10.76
#